data_AF-A0A6G7ZEY0-F1
#
_entry.id   AF-A0A6G7ZEY0-F1
#
_cell.length_a   1.000
_cell.length_b   1.000
_cell.length_c   1.000
_cell.angle_alpha   90.00
_cell.angle_beta   90.00
_cell.angle_gamma   90.00
#
_symmetry.space_group_name_H-M   'P 1'
#
loop_
_entity.id
_entity.type
_entity.pdbx_description
1 polymer ?
#
loop_
_entity_poly.entity_id
_entity_poly.type
_entity_poly.pdbx_seq_one_letter_code
_entity_poly.pdbx_strand_id
1 'polypeptide(L)'
;MRYGQFCPVAKATELLGERWTFLIVRELLMGGRRFSELQRGLGEISPALLTARLKMFEEQGLVVRRQIPGQRGFEYFPTQACEALLPVIVALGEWGLLWARQTLSADDFDPEFLMFYLERSVDPAALPGGKQSSSSVSLTSRTNANGGLSSRAKRPSSAWSTRAATSTCGSTPQFEPCMMFGWAIAHTARRSTAATW
;
A
#
# COMPACT_ATOMS: atom_id res chain seq x y z
N MET A 1 7.28 -23.38 9.79
CA MET A 1 6.54 -24.54 10.37
C MET A 1 6.29 -25.55 9.25
N ARG A 2 6.25 -26.88 9.49
CA ARG A 2 5.93 -27.86 8.42
C ARG A 2 4.60 -28.55 8.73
N TYR A 3 3.71 -28.65 7.74
CA TYR A 3 2.40 -29.32 7.84
C TYR A 3 2.47 -30.81 7.48
N GLY A 4 3.58 -31.30 6.91
CA GLY A 4 3.77 -32.73 6.59
C GLY A 4 2.99 -33.23 5.37
N GLN A 5 2.55 -32.33 4.49
CA GLN A 5 1.77 -32.65 3.29
C GLN A 5 2.43 -32.09 2.02
N PHE A 6 2.15 -32.73 0.88
CA PHE A 6 2.65 -32.33 -0.45
C PHE A 6 1.75 -31.32 -1.17
N CYS A 7 0.57 -31.01 -0.60
CA CYS A 7 -0.37 -30.07 -1.18
C CYS A 7 0.31 -28.71 -1.44
N PRO A 8 0.28 -28.17 -2.68
CA PRO A 8 0.92 -26.89 -3.01
C PRO A 8 0.40 -25.73 -2.17
N VAL A 9 -0.90 -25.73 -1.83
CA VAL A 9 -1.49 -24.72 -0.94
C VAL A 9 -0.86 -24.79 0.45
N ALA A 10 -0.71 -25.99 1.01
CA ALA A 10 -0.08 -26.15 2.30
C ALA A 10 1.38 -25.70 2.28
N LYS A 11 2.13 -26.02 1.21
CA LYS A 11 3.51 -25.55 1.03
C LYS A 11 3.61 -24.04 0.93
N ALA A 12 2.68 -23.40 0.21
CA ALA A 12 2.59 -21.95 0.19
C ALA A 12 2.29 -21.39 1.59
N THR A 13 1.39 -22.01 2.36
CA THR A 13 1.07 -21.58 3.73
C THR A 13 2.22 -21.77 4.71
N GLU A 14 3.07 -22.79 4.57
CA GLU A 14 4.29 -22.96 5.40
C GLU A 14 5.22 -21.75 5.29
N LEU A 15 5.20 -21.09 4.13
CA LEU A 15 6.04 -19.95 3.80
C LEU A 15 5.32 -18.61 4.07
N LEU A 16 4.06 -18.51 3.65
CA LEU A 16 3.30 -17.25 3.61
C LEU A 16 2.37 -17.04 4.80
N GLY A 17 1.98 -18.12 5.49
CA GLY A 17 0.94 -18.11 6.53
C GLY A 17 1.36 -17.47 7.86
N GLU A 18 2.59 -17.01 7.98
CA GLU A 18 3.07 -16.37 9.20
C GLU A 18 2.72 -14.87 9.24
N ARG A 19 2.39 -14.35 10.44
CA ARG A 19 2.02 -12.94 10.66
C ARG A 19 3.06 -12.01 10.02
N TRP A 20 2.56 -10.93 9.41
CA TRP A 20 3.31 -9.90 8.66
C TRP A 20 3.77 -10.28 7.25
N THR A 21 3.81 -11.57 6.87
CA THR A 21 4.37 -11.98 5.57
C THR A 21 3.65 -11.33 4.39
N PHE A 22 2.33 -11.46 4.30
CA PHE A 22 1.55 -10.82 3.23
C PHE A 22 1.64 -9.30 3.25
N LEU A 23 1.79 -8.67 4.43
CA LEU A 23 1.97 -7.23 4.53
C LEU A 23 3.35 -6.78 4.02
N ILE A 24 4.42 -7.52 4.33
CA ILE A 24 5.76 -7.23 3.80
C ILE A 24 5.78 -7.40 2.29
N VAL A 25 5.15 -8.46 1.78
CA VAL A 25 4.98 -8.68 0.33
C VAL A 25 4.23 -7.51 -0.30
N ARG A 26 3.11 -7.06 0.28
CA ARG A 26 2.38 -5.87 -0.17
C ARG A 26 3.30 -4.66 -0.30
N GLU A 27 4.08 -4.34 0.73
CA GLU A 27 4.99 -3.18 0.71
C GLU A 27 6.10 -3.29 -0.35
N LEU A 28 6.67 -4.49 -0.54
CA LEU A 28 7.67 -4.74 -1.58
C LEU A 28 7.09 -4.56 -2.98
N LEU A 29 5.89 -5.10 -3.22
CA LEU A 29 5.19 -4.95 -4.49
C LEU A 29 4.88 -3.49 -4.75
N MET A 30 4.40 -2.77 -3.74
CA MET A 30 4.19 -1.31 -3.74
C MET A 30 5.43 -0.47 -3.99
N GLY A 31 6.61 -1.10 -4.13
CA GLY A 31 7.85 -0.45 -4.49
C GLY A 31 8.69 -0.02 -3.31
N GLY A 32 8.38 -0.44 -2.07
CA GLY A 32 9.25 -0.22 -0.92
C GLY A 32 10.56 -0.99 -1.12
N ARG A 33 11.70 -0.31 -1.03
CA ARG A 33 13.02 -0.93 -1.27
C ARG A 33 13.92 -0.87 -0.07
N ARG A 34 13.78 0.15 0.78
CA ARG A 34 14.64 0.34 1.95
C ARG A 34 13.97 -0.19 3.21
N PHE A 35 14.77 -0.65 4.16
CA PHE A 35 14.27 -1.19 5.43
C PHE A 35 13.34 -0.20 6.15
N SER A 36 13.73 1.08 6.23
CA SER A 36 12.94 2.12 6.88
C SER A 36 11.60 2.40 6.18
N GLU A 37 11.58 2.34 4.85
CA GLU A 37 10.35 2.49 4.06
C GLU A 37 9.39 1.33 4.31
N LEU A 38 9.92 0.10 4.26
CA LEU A 38 9.14 -1.11 4.54
C LEU A 38 8.59 -1.07 5.96
N GLN A 39 9.41 -0.71 6.94
CA GLN A 39 8.96 -0.62 8.33
C GLN A 39 7.85 0.42 8.52
N ARG A 40 7.99 1.60 7.90
CA ARG A 40 6.97 2.65 7.94
C ARG A 40 5.64 2.18 7.32
N GLY A 41 5.69 1.41 6.24
CA GLY A 41 4.52 0.79 5.60
C GLY A 41 3.89 -0.38 6.36
N LEU A 42 4.49 -0.82 7.47
CA LEU A 42 4.02 -1.95 8.26
C LEU A 42 3.53 -1.54 9.67
N GLY A 43 3.69 -0.27 10.07
CA GLY A 43 3.25 0.21 11.37
C GLY A 43 4.01 -0.47 12.52
N GLU A 44 3.34 -1.35 13.26
CA GLU A 44 3.80 -1.91 14.55
C GLU A 44 4.84 -3.03 14.46
N ILE A 45 5.35 -3.36 13.27
CA ILE A 45 6.34 -4.44 13.15
C ILE A 45 7.65 -4.06 13.86
N SER A 46 8.16 -4.99 14.69
CA SER A 46 9.46 -4.78 15.33
C SER A 46 10.60 -4.85 14.30
N PRO A 47 11.67 -4.06 14.44
CA PRO A 47 12.80 -4.09 13.51
C PRO A 47 13.45 -5.49 13.41
N ALA A 48 13.53 -6.19 14.55
CA ALA A 48 14.09 -7.53 14.63
C ALA A 48 13.24 -8.54 13.83
N LEU A 49 11.91 -8.47 13.96
CA LEU A 49 11.01 -9.35 13.20
C LEU A 49 11.06 -9.04 11.70
N LEU A 50 11.05 -7.78 11.30
CA LEU A 50 11.19 -7.40 9.90
C LEU A 50 12.51 -7.91 9.31
N THR A 51 13.61 -7.79 10.05
CA THR A 51 14.92 -8.31 9.63
C THR A 51 14.88 -9.83 9.44
N ALA A 52 14.30 -10.56 10.40
CA ALA A 52 14.17 -12.01 10.30
C ALA A 52 13.31 -12.43 9.10
N ARG A 53 12.22 -11.70 8.82
CA ARG A 53 11.33 -11.95 7.68
C ARG A 53 12.00 -11.70 6.34
N LEU A 54 12.71 -10.57 6.20
CA LEU A 54 13.43 -10.26 4.97
C LEU A 54 14.53 -11.26 4.68
N LYS A 55 15.23 -11.76 5.72
CA LYS A 55 16.20 -12.85 5.57
C LYS A 55 15.53 -14.14 5.10
N MET A 56 14.40 -14.50 5.69
CA MET A 56 13.62 -15.66 5.24
C MET A 56 13.18 -15.52 3.78
N PHE A 57 12.72 -14.33 3.36
CA PHE A 57 12.33 -14.08 1.97
C PHE A 57 13.51 -14.17 1.00
N GLU A 58 14.70 -13.75 1.42
CA GLU A 58 15.93 -13.93 0.65
C GLU A 58 16.26 -15.42 0.51
N GLU A 59 16.25 -16.18 1.61
CA GLU A 59 16.48 -17.63 1.63
C GLU A 59 15.48 -18.42 0.77
N GLN A 60 14.22 -17.97 0.71
CA GLN A 60 13.16 -18.58 -0.09
C GLN A 60 13.07 -18.04 -1.53
N GLY A 61 13.97 -17.13 -1.94
CA GLY A 61 13.99 -16.59 -3.29
C GLY A 61 12.80 -15.68 -3.62
N LEU A 62 12.13 -15.09 -2.63
CA LEU A 62 11.13 -14.04 -2.82
C LEU A 62 11.75 -12.65 -2.98
N VAL A 63 12.93 -12.43 -2.40
CA VAL A 63 13.60 -11.14 -2.40
C VAL A 63 15.07 -11.28 -2.75
N VAL A 64 15.59 -10.34 -3.55
CA VAL A 64 17.03 -10.14 -3.74
C VAL A 64 17.45 -8.95 -2.90
N ARG A 65 18.42 -9.18 -2.00
CA ARG A 65 19.05 -8.13 -1.20
C ARG A 65 20.27 -7.58 -1.93
N ARG A 66 20.35 -6.26 -2.08
CA ARG A 66 21.48 -5.57 -2.72
C ARG A 66 22.06 -4.52 -1.79
N GLN A 67 23.38 -4.44 -1.71
CA GLN A 67 24.04 -3.37 -0.97
C GLN A 67 23.91 -2.04 -1.72
N ILE A 68 23.69 -0.96 -0.99
CA ILE A 68 23.65 0.38 -1.58
C ILE A 68 25.10 0.85 -1.83
N PRO A 69 25.49 1.19 -3.06
CA PRO A 69 26.83 1.68 -3.35
C PRO A 69 27.17 2.93 -2.54
N GLY A 70 28.34 2.92 -1.87
CA GLY A 70 28.83 4.08 -1.12
C GLY A 70 28.07 4.41 0.18
N GLN A 71 27.10 3.58 0.59
CA GLN A 71 26.32 3.81 1.83
C GLN A 71 26.25 2.54 2.66
N ARG A 72 26.03 2.70 3.97
CA ARG A 72 25.66 1.58 4.85
C ARG A 72 24.18 1.28 4.65
N GLY A 73 23.86 0.04 4.30
CA GLY A 73 22.48 -0.43 4.17
C GLY A 73 22.24 -1.27 2.94
N PHE A 74 20.99 -1.69 2.79
CA PHE A 74 20.55 -2.60 1.73
C PHE A 74 19.22 -2.16 1.14
N GLU A 75 19.04 -2.50 -0.12
CA GLU A 75 17.77 -2.46 -0.83
C GLU A 75 17.27 -3.88 -1.11
N TYR A 76 15.95 -4.03 -1.07
CA TYR A 76 15.25 -5.30 -1.24
C TYR A 76 14.41 -5.22 -2.51
N PHE A 77 14.62 -6.18 -3.42
CA PHE A 77 13.92 -6.25 -4.70
C PHE A 77 13.07 -7.50 -4.75
N PRO A 78 11.77 -7.43 -5.12
CA PRO A 78 10.97 -8.62 -5.30
C PRO A 78 11.51 -9.40 -6.50
N THR A 79 11.56 -10.72 -6.36
CA THR A 79 11.81 -11.64 -7.47
C THR A 79 10.52 -11.89 -8.26
N GLN A 80 10.62 -12.60 -9.38
CA GLN A 80 9.45 -13.08 -10.12
C GLN A 80 8.49 -13.88 -9.22
N ALA A 81 9.01 -14.69 -8.30
CA ALA A 81 8.18 -15.46 -7.36
C ALA A 81 7.38 -14.56 -6.41
N CYS A 82 7.96 -13.45 -5.94
CA CYS A 82 7.25 -12.48 -5.12
C CYS A 82 6.25 -11.66 -5.95
N GLU A 83 6.62 -11.25 -7.17
CA GLU A 83 5.69 -10.56 -8.08
C GLU A 83 4.47 -11.42 -8.42
N ALA A 84 4.64 -12.74 -8.54
CA ALA A 84 3.54 -13.68 -8.75
C ALA A 84 2.54 -13.78 -7.58
N LEU A 85 2.85 -13.21 -6.41
CA LEU A 85 1.92 -13.13 -5.27
C LEU A 85 0.91 -11.98 -5.39
N LEU A 86 1.09 -11.06 -6.34
CA LEU A 86 0.19 -9.91 -6.50
C LEU A 86 -1.31 -10.33 -6.60
N PRO A 87 -1.70 -11.31 -7.44
CA PRO A 87 -3.10 -11.72 -7.51
C PRO A 87 -3.63 -12.30 -6.18
N VAL A 88 -2.77 -12.95 -5.39
CA VAL A 88 -3.13 -13.50 -4.08
C VAL A 88 -3.37 -12.37 -3.07
N ILE A 89 -2.52 -11.35 -3.06
CA ILE A 89 -2.68 -10.16 -2.22
C ILE A 89 -3.98 -9.42 -2.56
N VAL A 90 -4.28 -9.29 -3.86
CA VAL A 90 -5.51 -8.67 -4.33
C VAL A 90 -6.74 -9.43 -3.84
N ALA A 91 -6.80 -10.75 -4.11
CA ALA A 91 -7.92 -11.59 -3.69
C ALA A 91 -8.09 -11.61 -2.15
N LEU A 92 -6.99 -11.61 -1.40
CA LEU A 92 -7.01 -11.53 0.06
C LEU A 92 -7.60 -10.18 0.53
N GLY A 93 -7.24 -9.08 -0.13
CA GLY A 93 -7.77 -7.75 0.15
C GLY A 93 -9.28 -7.65 -0.12
N GLU A 94 -9.75 -8.16 -1.27
CA GLU A 94 -11.18 -8.23 -1.62
C GLU A 94 -11.97 -9.03 -0.60
N TRP A 95 -11.44 -10.20 -0.23
CA TRP A 95 -12.06 -11.03 0.79
C TRP A 95 -12.15 -10.29 2.13
N GLY A 96 -11.07 -9.60 2.54
CA GLY A 96 -11.04 -8.82 3.78
C GLY A 96 -12.04 -7.66 3.80
N LEU A 97 -12.22 -6.98 2.67
CA LEU A 97 -13.22 -5.90 2.50
C LEU A 97 -14.65 -6.40 2.74
N LEU A 98 -14.96 -7.62 2.31
CA LEU A 98 -16.30 -8.21 2.41
C LEU A 98 -16.54 -8.88 3.76
N TRP A 99 -15.54 -9.57 4.31
CA TRP A 99 -15.74 -10.52 5.42
C TRP A 99 -14.96 -10.20 6.69
N ALA A 100 -14.03 -9.25 6.66
CA ALA A 100 -13.27 -8.82 7.85
C ALA A 100 -13.56 -7.38 8.25
N ARG A 101 -14.43 -6.66 7.54
CA ARG A 101 -14.74 -5.25 7.83
C ARG A 101 -15.24 -5.01 9.26
N GLN A 102 -15.96 -5.98 9.84
CA GLN A 102 -16.47 -5.92 11.21
C GLN A 102 -15.37 -5.96 12.28
N THR A 103 -14.12 -6.32 11.93
CA THR A 103 -13.00 -6.32 12.88
C THR A 103 -12.32 -4.96 12.98
N LEU A 104 -12.70 -3.99 12.13
CA LEU A 104 -12.15 -2.63 12.18
C LEU A 104 -12.68 -1.88 13.41
N SER A 105 -11.75 -1.31 14.16
CA SER A 105 -11.97 -0.44 15.30
C SER A 105 -11.63 1.01 14.95
N ALA A 106 -11.97 1.94 15.85
CA ALA A 106 -11.59 3.35 15.69
C ALA A 106 -10.07 3.55 15.71
N ASP A 107 -9.34 2.68 16.41
CA ASP A 107 -7.88 2.78 16.59
C ASP A 107 -7.12 2.34 15.32
N ASP A 108 -7.77 1.61 14.42
CA ASP A 108 -7.17 1.18 13.14
C ASP A 108 -7.10 2.33 12.10
N PHE A 109 -7.78 3.44 12.35
CA PHE A 109 -7.76 4.61 11.47
C PHE A 109 -6.56 5.50 11.78
N ASP A 110 -5.42 5.15 11.19
CA ASP A 110 -4.20 5.95 11.23
C ASP A 110 -4.11 6.91 10.02
N PRO A 111 -4.28 8.23 10.21
CA PRO A 111 -4.16 9.21 9.13
C PRO A 111 -2.75 9.31 8.56
N GLU A 112 -1.71 9.11 9.36
CA GLU A 112 -0.32 9.15 8.88
C GLU A 112 -0.07 7.98 7.93
N PHE A 113 -0.56 6.80 8.30
CA PHE A 113 -0.50 5.60 7.46
C PHE A 113 -1.26 5.78 6.14
N LEU A 114 -2.50 6.29 6.22
CA LEU A 114 -3.32 6.57 5.05
C LEU A 114 -2.61 7.53 4.09
N MET A 115 -2.04 8.60 4.63
CA MET A 115 -1.40 9.65 3.82
C MET A 115 -0.11 9.16 3.18
N PHE A 116 0.71 8.41 3.93
CA PHE A 116 1.86 7.72 3.36
C PHE A 116 1.46 6.81 2.19
N TYR A 117 0.34 6.09 2.32
CA TYR A 117 -0.17 5.22 1.28
C TYR A 117 -0.66 6.00 0.05
N LEU A 118 -1.40 7.09 0.28
CA LEU A 118 -1.89 7.98 -0.78
C LEU A 118 -0.74 8.58 -1.59
N GLU A 119 0.29 9.10 -0.92
CA GLU A 119 1.47 9.69 -1.56
C GLU A 119 2.15 8.70 -2.51
N ARG A 120 2.19 7.41 -2.16
CA ARG A 120 2.78 6.34 -2.98
C ARG A 120 1.88 5.87 -4.12
N SER A 121 0.58 6.06 -3.97
CA SER A 121 -0.43 5.57 -4.93
C SER A 121 -0.72 6.57 -6.05
N VAL A 122 -0.40 7.85 -5.83
CA VAL A 122 -0.58 8.90 -6.84
C VAL A 122 0.56 8.84 -7.84
N ASP A 123 0.24 8.69 -9.12
CA ASP A 123 1.18 8.95 -10.21
C ASP A 123 1.14 10.45 -10.57
N PRO A 124 2.17 11.25 -10.23
CA PRO A 124 2.17 12.67 -10.50
C PRO A 124 2.13 12.99 -12.00
N ALA A 125 2.62 12.07 -12.85
CA ALA A 125 2.65 12.25 -14.30
C ALA A 125 1.26 12.06 -14.93
N ALA A 126 0.37 11.34 -14.25
CA ALA A 126 -1.00 11.09 -14.72
C ALA A 126 -2.00 12.17 -14.26
N LEU A 127 -1.56 13.14 -13.44
CA LEU A 127 -2.44 14.19 -12.93
C LEU A 127 -2.79 15.21 -14.04
N PRO A 128 -4.07 15.55 -14.24
CA PRO A 128 -4.47 16.53 -15.22
C PRO A 128 -3.98 17.94 -14.82
N GLY A 129 -3.17 18.55 -15.69
CA GLY A 129 -2.57 19.88 -15.47
C GLY A 129 -1.05 19.78 -15.30
N GLY A 130 -0.33 19.81 -16.42
CA GLY A 130 1.13 19.60 -16.53
C GLY A 130 2.03 20.68 -15.91
N LYS A 131 1.82 21.04 -14.65
CA LYS A 131 2.82 21.73 -13.83
C LYS A 131 2.91 21.00 -12.50
N GLN A 132 4.12 20.55 -12.19
CA GLN A 132 4.52 19.96 -10.92
C GLN A 132 4.23 20.96 -9.79
N SER A 133 2.98 21.04 -9.37
CA SER A 133 2.58 21.69 -8.14
C SER A 133 2.93 20.69 -7.05
N SER A 134 4.14 20.80 -6.50
CA SER A 134 4.52 20.15 -5.24
C SER A 134 3.69 20.78 -4.12
N SER A 135 2.41 20.47 -4.09
CA SER A 135 1.53 20.81 -2.98
C SER A 135 1.89 19.85 -1.86
N SER A 136 2.85 20.23 -1.02
CA SER A 136 3.07 19.54 0.24
C SER A 136 1.78 19.64 1.05
N VAL A 137 1.06 18.53 1.14
CA VAL A 137 -0.12 18.41 2.01
C VAL A 137 0.41 18.34 3.44
N SER A 138 0.58 19.50 4.05
CA SER A 138 0.98 19.61 5.45
C SER A 138 -0.26 19.42 6.32
N LEU A 139 -0.45 18.20 6.80
CA LEU A 139 -1.46 17.91 7.82
C LEU A 139 -0.97 18.44 9.16
N THR A 140 -1.59 19.51 9.63
CA THR A 140 -1.43 19.96 11.01
C THR A 140 -2.57 19.34 11.82
N SER A 141 -2.25 18.34 12.65
CA SER A 141 -3.18 17.84 13.66
C SER A 141 -3.42 18.96 14.67
N ARG A 142 -4.65 19.50 14.69
CA ARG A 142 -5.08 20.49 15.68
C ARG A 142 -6.02 19.79 16.65
N THR A 143 -5.51 19.34 17.78
CA THR A 143 -6.34 18.95 18.92
C THR A 143 -6.92 20.21 19.57
N ASN A 144 -8.23 20.22 19.84
CA ASN A 144 -8.82 21.26 20.68
C ASN A 144 -8.57 20.91 22.17
N ALA A 145 -8.67 21.91 23.05
CA ALA A 145 -8.40 21.77 24.49
C ALA A 145 -9.33 20.76 25.22
N ASN A 146 -10.33 20.20 24.54
CA ASN A 146 -11.32 19.27 25.09
C ASN A 146 -11.31 17.87 24.43
N GLY A 147 -10.28 17.52 23.64
CA GLY A 147 -10.12 16.16 23.09
C GLY A 147 -11.11 15.74 21.99
N GLY A 148 -11.87 16.68 21.41
CA GLY A 148 -12.82 16.40 20.33
C GLY A 148 -12.28 16.76 18.94
N LEU A 149 -12.27 15.80 18.01
CA LEU A 149 -11.94 16.04 16.60
C LEU A 149 -13.02 16.93 15.94
N SER A 150 -12.68 18.17 15.59
CA SER A 150 -13.53 19.06 14.78
C SER A 150 -12.87 19.33 13.43
N SER A 151 -13.41 18.73 12.37
CA SER A 151 -12.99 19.00 10.99
C SER A 151 -13.79 20.18 10.42
N ARG A 152 -13.20 21.38 10.39
CA ARG A 152 -13.71 22.50 9.59
C ARG A 152 -12.81 22.69 8.37
N ALA A 153 -13.26 22.23 7.21
CA ALA A 153 -12.60 22.53 5.95
C ALA A 153 -12.66 24.04 5.68
N LYS A 154 -11.49 24.69 5.57
CA LYS A 154 -11.40 26.05 5.03
C LYS A 154 -11.64 25.97 3.53
N ARG A 155 -12.71 26.61 3.03
CA ARG A 155 -12.92 26.84 1.59
C ARG A 155 -11.74 27.67 1.06
N PRO A 156 -11.04 27.25 -0.01
CA PRO A 156 -10.15 28.14 -0.75
C PRO A 156 -10.96 29.29 -1.35
N SER A 157 -10.36 30.49 -1.40
CA SER A 157 -11.02 31.76 -1.71
C SER A 157 -11.24 32.02 -3.22
N SER A 158 -10.91 31.09 -4.12
CA SER A 158 -11.17 31.27 -5.54
C SER A 158 -12.56 30.76 -5.92
N ALA A 159 -13.46 31.71 -6.17
CA ALA A 159 -14.84 31.51 -6.60
C ALA A 159 -14.93 30.83 -7.97
N TRP A 160 -15.38 29.58 -8.02
CA TRP A 160 -15.92 28.96 -9.22
C TRP A 160 -17.44 28.79 -9.04
N SER A 161 -18.22 29.37 -9.95
CA SER A 161 -19.68 29.25 -9.97
C SER A 161 -20.07 27.87 -10.50
N THR A 162 -20.63 27.02 -9.65
CA THR A 162 -21.21 25.74 -10.07
C THR A 162 -22.54 25.99 -10.76
N ARG A 163 -22.60 25.82 -12.08
CA ARG A 163 -23.86 25.63 -12.78
C ARG A 163 -24.27 24.17 -12.49
N ALA A 164 -25.30 24.00 -11.66
CA ALA A 164 -25.84 22.70 -11.30
C ALA A 164 -26.51 22.08 -12.54
N ALA A 165 -25.93 21.00 -13.07
CA ALA A 165 -26.65 20.06 -13.91
C ALA A 165 -27.15 18.95 -12.99
N THR A 166 -28.44 19.02 -12.65
CA THR A 166 -29.16 17.94 -11.98
C THR A 166 -29.37 16.81 -12.98
N SER A 167 -28.61 15.73 -12.87
CA SER A 167 -29.00 14.43 -13.40
C SER A 167 -29.04 13.43 -12.25
N THR A 168 -30.25 13.12 -11.82
CA THR A 168 -30.58 11.99 -10.96
C THR A 168 -30.13 10.69 -11.62
N CYS A 169 -29.18 9.99 -11.01
CA CYS A 169 -29.02 8.56 -11.21
C CYS A 169 -28.90 7.91 -9.83
N GLY A 170 -29.95 7.19 -9.45
CA GLY A 170 -30.01 6.41 -8.22
C GLY A 170 -29.34 5.06 -8.42
N SER A 171 -28.36 4.77 -7.57
CA SER A 171 -28.00 3.45 -7.05
C SER A 171 -26.73 3.65 -6.21
N THR A 172 -26.81 3.30 -4.92
CA THR A 172 -25.72 3.01 -3.96
C THR A 172 -24.31 3.54 -4.28
N PRO A 173 -23.68 4.34 -3.39
CA PRO A 173 -22.26 4.66 -3.55
C PRO A 173 -21.44 3.39 -3.33
N GLN A 174 -21.15 2.68 -4.41
CA GLN A 174 -20.02 1.76 -4.48
C GLN A 174 -18.78 2.62 -4.26
N PHE A 175 -18.28 2.61 -3.02
CA PHE A 175 -16.91 3.00 -2.73
C PHE A 175 -16.02 2.02 -3.50
N GLU A 176 -15.63 2.40 -4.70
CA GLU A 176 -14.67 1.63 -5.48
C GLU A 176 -13.39 1.43 -4.65
N PRO A 177 -12.80 0.22 -4.63
CA PRO A 177 -11.49 -0.08 -4.03
C PRO A 177 -10.28 0.64 -4.67
N CYS A 178 -10.52 1.79 -5.32
CA CYS A 178 -9.76 2.38 -6.41
C CYS A 178 -8.29 2.72 -6.08
N MET A 179 -7.89 2.85 -4.82
CA MET A 179 -6.52 3.25 -4.48
C MET A 179 -5.51 2.09 -4.51
N MET A 180 -5.87 0.94 -3.97
CA MET A 180 -5.04 -0.28 -4.05
C MET A 180 -5.05 -0.88 -5.46
N PHE A 181 -6.23 -0.87 -6.09
CA PHE A 181 -6.45 -1.44 -7.42
C PHE A 181 -5.95 -0.55 -8.55
N GLY A 182 -6.10 0.77 -8.43
CA GLY A 182 -5.56 1.71 -9.41
C GLY A 182 -4.05 1.61 -9.55
N TRP A 183 -3.33 1.38 -8.45
CA TRP A 183 -1.89 1.13 -8.46
C TRP A 183 -1.53 -0.24 -9.08
N ALA A 184 -2.25 -1.32 -8.74
CA ALA A 184 -2.00 -2.65 -9.33
C ALA A 184 -2.21 -2.64 -10.86
N ILE A 185 -3.29 -2.00 -11.34
CA ILE A 185 -3.60 -1.82 -12.77
C ILE A 185 -2.54 -0.93 -13.44
N ALA A 186 -2.17 0.20 -12.84
CA ALA A 186 -1.14 1.11 -13.36
C ALA A 186 0.25 0.47 -13.40
N HIS A 187 0.59 -0.44 -12.48
CA HIS A 187 1.88 -1.12 -12.49
C HIS A 187 1.96 -2.21 -13.58
N THR A 188 0.91 -2.98 -13.82
CA THR A 188 0.83 -3.89 -14.99
C THR A 188 0.97 -3.14 -16.31
N ALA A 189 0.33 -1.98 -16.46
CA ALA A 189 0.40 -1.17 -17.68
C ALA A 189 1.79 -0.57 -17.94
N ARG A 190 2.59 -0.32 -16.89
CA ARG A 190 3.95 0.25 -17.01
C ARG A 190 5.03 -0.77 -17.41
N ARG A 191 4.77 -2.08 -17.32
CA ARG A 191 5.76 -3.13 -17.63
C ARG A 191 5.57 -3.79 -18.99
N SER A 192 4.40 -3.73 -19.61
CA SER A 192 4.19 -4.16 -21.00
C SER A 192 4.93 -3.29 -22.01
N THR A 193 5.31 -2.06 -21.66
CA THR A 193 6.12 -1.15 -22.49
C THR A 193 7.64 -1.29 -22.28
N ALA A 194 8.09 -2.08 -21.30
CA ALA A 194 9.52 -2.27 -20.98
C ALA A 194 10.10 -3.61 -21.45
N ALA A 195 9.35 -4.42 -22.20
CA ALA A 195 9.75 -5.75 -22.70
C ALA A 195 10.12 -5.77 -24.20
N THR A 196 10.62 -4.65 -24.73
CA THR A 196 11.39 -4.59 -25.97
C THR A 196 12.65 -3.83 -25.66
N TRP A 197 13.76 -4.55 -25.40
CA TRP A 197 15.16 -4.27 -25.76
C TRP A 197 16.01 -5.44 -25.29
#